data_AF-A0A6I1QRG1-F1
#
_entry.id   AF-A0A6I1QRG1-F1
#
_cell.length_a   1.000
_cell.length_b   1.000
_cell.length_c   1.000
_cell.angle_alpha   90.00
_cell.angle_beta   90.00
_cell.angle_gamma   90.00
#
_symmetry.space_group_name_H-M   'P 1'
#
loop_
_entity.id
_entity.type
_entity.pdbx_description
1 polymer ?
#
loop_
_entity_poly.entity_id
_entity_poly.type
_entity_poly.pdbx_seq_one_letter_code
_entity_poly.pdbx_strand_id
1 'polypeptide(L)'
;MSTPAIPMVCAYFVLNLLLQAFDGIFTYYVLLLGVPEANPLVSATITKWGAVWGLVYWKTLACVLLLLIFALRHGQPSLAIKAFTLTAAVYGWFGFLSICNLFLALDL
;
A
#
# COMPACT_ATOMS: atom_id res chain seq x y z
N MET A 1 -32.99 6.15 -3.57
CA MET A 1 -31.73 6.92 -3.49
C MET A 1 -30.63 6.00 -2.98
N SER A 2 -29.74 5.61 -3.90
CA SER A 2 -28.41 4.96 -3.77
C SER A 2 -28.09 4.02 -2.60
N THR A 3 -28.21 2.71 -2.83
CA THR A 3 -27.36 1.70 -2.18
C THR A 3 -26.58 0.88 -3.21
N PRO A 4 -25.41 1.38 -3.65
CA PRO A 4 -24.30 0.56 -4.14
C PRO A 4 -23.06 0.66 -3.24
N ALA A 5 -23.21 0.95 -1.93
CA ALA A 5 -22.08 1.27 -1.06
C ALA A 5 -21.23 0.05 -0.67
N ILE A 6 -21.83 -1.13 -0.45
CA ILE A 6 -21.11 -2.34 -0.04
C ILE A 6 -20.14 -2.86 -1.11
N PRO A 7 -20.56 -3.08 -2.38
CA PRO A 7 -19.63 -3.57 -3.41
C PRO A 7 -18.48 -2.58 -3.64
N MET A 8 -18.75 -1.28 -3.51
CA MET A 8 -17.76 -0.24 -3.67
C MET A 8 -16.71 -0.25 -2.54
N VAL A 9 -17.12 -0.40 -1.27
CA VAL A 9 -16.17 -0.51 -0.14
C VAL A 9 -15.33 -1.78 -0.25
N CYS A 10 -15.91 -2.91 -0.66
CA CYS A 10 -15.16 -4.14 -0.88
C CYS A 10 -14.14 -3.98 -2.02
N ALA A 11 -14.52 -3.35 -3.13
CA ALA A 11 -13.61 -3.07 -4.24
C ALA A 11 -12.44 -2.18 -3.81
N TYR A 12 -12.72 -1.10 -3.06
CA TYR A 12 -11.69 -0.23 -2.52
C TYR A 12 -10.76 -0.94 -1.52
N PHE A 13 -11.31 -1.81 -0.67
CA PHE A 13 -10.52 -2.61 0.25
C PHE A 13 -9.58 -3.57 -0.51
N VAL A 14 -10.10 -4.31 -1.49
CA VAL A 14 -9.30 -5.22 -2.32
C VAL A 14 -8.22 -4.47 -3.10
N LEU A 15 -8.56 -3.32 -3.69
CA LEU A 15 -7.58 -2.48 -4.38
C LEU A 15 -6.45 -2.04 -3.45
N ASN A 16 -6.76 -1.62 -2.22
CA ASN A 16 -5.75 -1.24 -1.24
C ASN A 16 -4.85 -2.41 -0.83
N LEU A 17 -5.38 -3.63 -0.70
CA LEU A 17 -4.56 -4.81 -0.44
C LEU A 17 -3.59 -5.11 -1.58
N LEU A 18 -4.06 -5.02 -2.83
CA LEU A 18 -3.22 -5.19 -4.02
C LEU A 18 -2.12 -4.12 -4.08
N LEU A 19 -2.46 -2.86 -3.78
CA LEU A 19 -1.50 -1.76 -3.73
C LEU A 19 -0.46 -1.96 -2.63
N GLN A 20 -0.82 -2.51 -1.46
CA GLN A 20 0.15 -2.83 -0.42
C GLN A 20 1.11 -3.95 -0.82
N ALA A 21 0.61 -4.99 -1.51
CA ALA A 21 1.45 -6.05 -2.05
C ALA A 21 2.40 -5.52 -3.13
N PHE A 22 1.89 -4.72 -4.06
CA PHE A 22 2.68 -4.09 -5.11
C PHE A 22 3.79 -3.20 -4.52
N ASP A 23 3.44 -2.32 -3.58
CA ASP A 23 4.40 -1.43 -2.92
C ASP A 23 5.50 -2.24 -2.20
N GLY A 24 5.13 -3.34 -1.52
CA GLY A 24 6.10 -4.20 -0.82
C GLY A 24 7.08 -4.90 -1.75
N ILE A 25 6.57 -5.42 -2.87
CA ILE A 25 7.39 -6.05 -3.91
C ILE A 25 8.31 -5.02 -4.55
N PHE A 26 7.77 -3.85 -4.89
CA PHE A 26 8.55 -2.79 -5.53
C PHE A 26 9.66 -2.27 -4.62
N THR A 27 9.35 -1.98 -3.35
CA THR A 27 10.37 -1.59 -2.37
C THR A 27 11.45 -2.66 -2.22
N TYR A 28 11.09 -3.94 -2.21
CA TYR A 28 12.08 -5.02 -2.18
C TYR A 28 13.01 -5.00 -3.39
N TYR A 29 12.48 -4.81 -4.61
CA TYR A 29 13.29 -4.67 -5.80
C TYR A 29 14.22 -3.45 -5.76
N VAL A 30 13.71 -2.29 -5.33
CA VAL A 30 14.52 -1.07 -5.20
C VAL A 30 15.67 -1.27 -4.20
N LEU A 31 15.42 -1.95 -3.08
CA LEU A 31 16.45 -2.32 -2.11
C LEU A 31 17.49 -3.28 -2.70
N LEU A 32 17.07 -4.25 -3.53
CA LEU A 32 18.00 -5.14 -4.23
C LEU A 32 18.89 -4.41 -5.24
N LEU A 33 18.40 -3.31 -5.82
CA LEU A 33 19.19 -2.41 -6.68
C LEU A 33 20.16 -1.52 -5.89
N GLY A 34 20.23 -1.66 -4.56
CA GLY A 34 21.13 -0.91 -3.69
C GLY A 34 20.65 0.50 -3.34
N VAL A 35 19.42 0.87 -3.72
CA VAL A 35 18.82 2.15 -3.36
C VAL A 35 18.28 2.05 -1.92
N PRO A 36 18.75 2.89 -0.99
CA PRO A 36 18.32 2.82 0.41
C PRO A 36 16.87 3.27 0.59
N GLU A 37 16.17 2.66 1.54
CA GLU A 37 14.82 3.04 1.93
C GLU A 37 14.80 4.45 2.56
N ALA A 38 14.01 5.35 1.97
CA ALA A 38 13.89 6.74 2.44
C ALA A 38 13.00 6.88 3.69
N ASN A 39 12.10 5.93 3.95
CA ASN A 39 11.28 5.95 5.14
C ASN A 39 12.11 5.53 6.38
N PRO A 40 12.34 6.43 7.36
CA PRO A 40 13.21 6.13 8.50
C PRO A 40 12.67 5.01 9.38
N LEU A 41 11.34 4.84 9.47
CA LEU A 41 10.73 3.76 10.25
C LEU A 41 10.95 2.40 9.59
N VAL A 42 10.76 2.33 8.28
CA VAL A 42 10.97 1.10 7.50
C VAL A 42 12.46 0.76 7.45
N SER A 43 13.31 1.75 7.20
CA SER A 43 14.77 1.61 7.23
C SER A 43 15.28 1.11 8.59
N ALA A 44 14.76 1.62 9.71
CA ALA A 44 15.13 1.16 11.05
C ALA A 44 14.74 -0.31 11.32
N THR A 45 13.62 -0.79 10.77
CA THR A 45 13.25 -2.21 10.86
C THR A 45 14.07 -3.08 9.91
N ILE A 46 14.34 -2.62 8.70
CA ILE A 46 15.17 -3.35 7.72
C ILE A 46 16.58 -3.54 8.25
N THR A 47 17.17 -2.50 8.86
CA THR A 47 18.51 -2.58 9.46
C THR A 47 18.57 -3.55 10.63
N LYS A 48 17.48 -3.73 11.38
CA LYS A 48 17.42 -4.66 12.51
C LYS A 48 17.09 -6.10 12.12
N TRP A 49 16.13 -6.30 11.22
CA TRP A 49 15.52 -7.61 10.94
C TRP A 49 15.76 -8.11 9.52
N GLY A 50 16.43 -7.32 8.66
CA GLY A 50 16.63 -7.61 7.25
C GLY A 50 15.49 -7.08 6.37
N ALA A 51 15.76 -6.95 5.07
CA ALA A 51 14.83 -6.38 4.08
C ALA A 51 13.50 -7.14 4.03
N VAL A 52 13.56 -8.47 3.93
CA VAL A 52 12.37 -9.31 3.81
C VAL A 52 11.47 -9.17 5.05
N TRP A 53 12.01 -9.39 6.25
CA TRP A 53 11.23 -9.35 7.48
C TRP A 53 10.76 -7.94 7.85
N GLY A 54 11.58 -6.92 7.60
CA GLY A 54 11.19 -5.52 7.79
C GLY A 54 10.01 -5.13 6.90
N LEU A 55 10.04 -5.51 5.62
CA LEU A 55 8.93 -5.25 4.70
C LEU A 55 7.68 -6.05 5.07
N VAL A 56 7.81 -7.34 5.36
CA VAL A 56 6.69 -8.18 5.80
C VAL A 56 5.98 -7.54 7.01
N TYR A 57 6.74 -7.11 8.03
CA TYR A 57 6.17 -6.47 9.21
C TYR A 57 5.32 -5.24 8.86
N TRP A 58 5.88 -4.30 8.10
CA TRP A 58 5.18 -3.06 7.74
C TRP A 58 3.98 -3.29 6.82
N LYS A 59 4.07 -4.25 5.90
CA LYS A 59 2.95 -4.62 5.03
C LYS A 59 1.85 -5.33 5.78
N THR A 60 2.18 -6.24 6.69
CA THR A 60 1.19 -6.85 7.57
C THR A 60 0.49 -5.80 8.44
N LEU A 61 1.24 -4.85 9.02
CA LEU A 61 0.65 -3.76 9.81
C LEU A 61 -0.32 -2.92 8.97
N ALA A 62 0.07 -2.54 7.75
CA ALA A 62 -0.80 -1.80 6.85
C ALA A 62 -2.08 -2.57 6.49
N CYS A 63 -1.96 -3.87 6.19
CA CYS A 63 -3.11 -4.74 5.94
C CYS A 63 -4.04 -4.86 7.15
N VAL A 64 -3.48 -4.96 8.37
CA VAL A 64 -4.26 -4.97 9.61
C VAL A 64 -5.01 -3.66 9.80
N LEU A 65 -4.38 -2.51 9.54
CA LEU A 65 -5.07 -1.21 9.59
C LEU A 65 -6.21 -1.12 8.58
N LEU A 66 -6.01 -1.61 7.34
CA LEU A 66 -7.07 -1.67 6.33
C LEU A 66 -8.22 -2.60 6.77
N LEU A 67 -7.92 -3.74 7.39
CA LEU A 67 -8.91 -4.65 7.97
C LEU A 67 -9.69 -3.97 9.11
N LEU A 68 -9.03 -3.19 9.95
CA LEU A 68 -9.68 -2.42 11.02
C LEU A 68 -10.62 -1.36 10.44
N ILE A 69 -10.20 -0.61 9.42
CA ILE A 69 -11.07 0.35 8.71
C ILE A 69 -12.28 -0.37 8.11
N PHE A 70 -12.05 -1.53 7.49
CA PHE A 70 -13.11 -2.36 6.94
C PHE A 70 -14.06 -2.86 8.03
N ALA A 71 -13.56 -3.33 9.17
CA ALA A 71 -14.38 -3.81 10.28
C ALA A 71 -15.23 -2.69 10.89
N LEU A 72 -14.65 -1.51 11.08
CA LEU A 72 -15.31 -0.33 11.65
C LEU A 72 -16.26 0.38 10.66
N ARG A 73 -16.31 -0.04 9.39
CA ARG A 73 -17.15 0.57 8.34
C ARG A 73 -18.64 0.62 8.69
N HIS A 74 -19.12 -0.29 9.54
CA HIS A 74 -20.53 -0.38 9.91
C HIS A 74 -21.03 0.86 10.66
N GLY A 75 -20.16 1.54 11.42
CA GLY A 75 -20.53 2.76 12.14
C GLY A 75 -20.49 4.01 11.27
N GLN A 76 -19.55 4.10 10.32
CA GLN A 76 -19.35 5.27 9.46
C GLN A 76 -18.85 4.89 8.05
N PRO A 77 -19.72 4.44 7.14
CA PRO A 77 -19.30 3.96 5.81
C PRO A 77 -18.68 5.05 4.94
N SER A 78 -19.11 6.31 5.08
CA SER A 78 -18.52 7.44 4.34
C SER A 78 -17.06 7.69 4.71
N LEU A 79 -16.71 7.54 5.99
CA LEU A 79 -15.33 7.71 6.46
C LEU A 79 -14.45 6.58 5.95
N ALA A 80 -14.95 5.34 5.95
CA ALA A 80 -14.21 4.18 5.41
C ALA A 80 -13.92 4.35 3.90
N ILE A 81 -14.90 4.79 3.11
CA ILE A 81 -14.70 5.09 1.68
C ILE A 81 -13.64 6.17 1.50
N LYS A 82 -13.74 7.29 2.22
CA LYS A 82 -12.74 8.37 2.12
C LYS A 82 -11.34 7.90 2.50
N ALA A 83 -11.21 7.12 3.57
CA ALA A 83 -9.94 6.56 4.01
C ALA A 83 -9.34 5.65 2.93
N PHE A 84 -10.12 4.70 2.39
CA PHE A 84 -9.64 3.80 1.34
C PHE A 84 -9.33 4.52 0.03
N THR A 85 -10.11 5.54 -0.35
CA THR A 85 -9.84 6.35 -1.54
C THR A 85 -8.54 7.13 -1.39
N LEU A 86 -8.30 7.72 -0.21
CA LEU A 86 -7.07 8.46 0.07
C LEU A 86 -5.84 7.54 0.00
N THR A 87 -5.88 6.39 0.69
CA THR A 87 -4.77 5.43 0.62
C THR A 87 -4.57 4.89 -0.80
N ALA A 88 -5.65 4.55 -1.52
CA ALA A 88 -5.55 4.09 -2.90
C ALA A 88 -4.99 5.15 -3.84
N ALA A 89 -5.35 6.43 -3.65
CA ALA A 89 -4.82 7.53 -4.46
C ALA A 89 -3.32 7.74 -4.22
N VAL A 90 -2.88 7.73 -2.96
CA VAL A 90 -1.46 7.88 -2.60
C VAL A 90 -0.64 6.72 -3.15
N TYR A 91 -1.00 5.47 -2.80
CA TYR A 91 -0.26 4.30 -3.27
C TYR A 91 -0.37 4.08 -4.77
N GLY A 92 -1.52 4.41 -5.38
CA GLY A 92 -1.70 4.36 -6.82
C GLY A 92 -0.81 5.36 -7.56
N TRP A 93 -0.70 6.59 -7.06
CA TRP A 93 0.18 7.60 -7.63
C TRP A 93 1.65 7.21 -7.52
N PHE A 94 2.09 6.76 -6.34
CA PHE A 94 3.46 6.26 -6.15
C PHE A 94 3.74 5.03 -7.01
N GLY A 95 2.78 4.10 -7.14
CA GLY A 95 2.90 2.94 -8.01
C GLY A 95 3.01 3.32 -9.48
N PHE A 96 2.20 4.27 -9.95
CA PHE A 96 2.28 4.79 -11.31
C PHE A 96 3.64 5.44 -11.60
N LEU A 97 4.10 6.34 -10.73
CA LEU A 97 5.43 6.96 -10.85
C LEU A 97 6.56 5.93 -10.85
N SER A 98 6.44 4.90 -10.01
CA SER A 98 7.41 3.81 -9.90
C SER A 98 7.50 3.00 -11.20
N ILE A 99 6.34 2.69 -11.81
CA ILE A 99 6.27 2.02 -13.11
C ILE A 99 6.85 2.90 -14.21
N CYS A 100 6.49 4.20 -14.27
CA CYS A 100 7.05 5.12 -15.25
C CYS A 100 8.58 5.21 -15.14
N ASN A 101 9.12 5.29 -13.93
CA ASN A 101 10.58 5.30 -13.71
C ASN A 101 11.21 3.97 -14.13
N LEU A 102 10.56 2.83 -13.85
CA LEU A 102 11.05 1.52 -14.28
C LEU A 102 11.07 1.41 -15.82
N PHE A 103 10.03 1.88 -16.51
CA PHE A 103 10.00 1.92 -17.97
C PHE A 103 11.08 2.83 -18.55
N LEU A 104 11.29 4.02 -17.96
CA LEU A 104 12.38 4.93 -18.37
C LEU A 104 13.77 4.32 -18.11
N ALA A 105 13.93 3.54 -17.04
CA ALA A 105 15.19 2.89 -16.71
C ALA A 105 15.49 1.65 -17.56
N LEU A 106 14.47 1.06 -18.21
CA LEU A 106 14.59 -0.14 -19.03
C LEU A 106 14.81 0.15 -20.53
N ASP A 107 14.85 1.42 -20.95
CA ASP A 107 15.06 1.88 -22.35
C ASP A 107 14.34 1.00 -23.39
N LEU A 108 13.03 1.22 -23.53
CA LEU A 108 12.28 0.96 -24.78
C LEU A 108 12.00 2.30 -25.48
#